data_AF-A0A962KKB8-F1
#
_entry.id   AF-A0A962KKB8-F1
#
_cell.length_a   1.000
_cell.length_b   1.000
_cell.length_c   1.000
_cell.angle_alpha   90.00
_cell.angle_beta   90.00
_cell.angle_gamma   90.00
#
_symmetry.space_group_name_H-M   'P 1'
#
loop_
_entity.id
_entity.type
_entity.pdbx_description
1 polymer ?
#
loop_
_entity_poly.entity_id
_entity_poly.type
_entity_poly.pdbx_seq_one_letter_code
_entity_poly.pdbx_strand_id
1 'polypeptide(L)'
;MSGSLGRLSRVAGAALVLLAGCASAPPVQIVQFPRPVTVAQPPVQKWLDWRAGVMTLDASQVGSGLAAMGDPSSVDERFYFALLNQQTDDYDAWVVARDVYRQLGEDQALSPGQRQLAGILEQDAQGRINAFQRYEQLQRQYRDLQQHYEQAQRQMIELRQQNALLEEKIKAITDLEATISERREN
;
A
#
# COMPACT_ATOMS: atom_id res chain seq x y z
N MET A 1 -21.50 59.20 -61.98
CA MET A 1 -22.19 58.94 -63.26
C MET A 1 -23.03 57.69 -63.10
N SER A 2 -24.24 57.70 -63.67
CA SER A 2 -25.29 56.66 -63.65
C SER A 2 -25.94 56.41 -62.29
N GLY A 3 -27.26 56.54 -62.10
CA GLY A 3 -28.34 56.77 -63.05
C GLY A 3 -29.59 56.03 -62.58
N SER A 4 -30.63 56.79 -62.22
CA SER A 4 -32.09 56.55 -62.30
C SER A 4 -32.63 55.12 -62.46
N LEU A 5 -33.68 54.82 -61.69
CA LEU A 5 -35.04 54.36 -62.08
C LEU A 5 -35.69 53.77 -60.81
N GLY A 6 -36.93 54.04 -60.41
CA GLY A 6 -38.10 54.45 -61.18
C GLY A 6 -39.24 53.45 -60.91
N ARG A 7 -40.14 53.83 -60.01
CA ARG A 7 -41.60 53.59 -60.03
C ARG A 7 -42.22 52.22 -59.65
N LEU A 8 -43.21 52.39 -58.76
CA LEU A 8 -44.60 51.85 -58.76
C LEU A 8 -44.83 50.38 -58.37
N SER A 9 -45.50 50.18 -57.24
CA SER A 9 -46.96 49.92 -57.24
C SER A 9 -47.52 49.84 -55.83
N ARG A 10 -48.63 50.56 -55.61
CA ARG A 10 -49.53 50.41 -54.47
C ARG A 10 -50.51 49.30 -54.80
N VAL A 11 -50.76 48.34 -53.91
CA VAL A 11 -52.11 47.75 -53.76
C VAL A 11 -52.37 47.48 -52.28
N ALA A 12 -53.56 47.91 -51.89
CA ALA A 12 -54.16 47.89 -50.57
C ALA A 12 -54.41 46.48 -50.02
N GLY A 13 -54.55 46.39 -48.69
CA GLY A 13 -55.06 45.20 -48.02
C GLY A 13 -55.22 45.47 -46.52
N ALA A 14 -56.44 45.85 -46.13
CA ALA A 14 -56.86 46.22 -44.78
C ALA A 14 -56.84 45.04 -43.79
N ALA A 15 -56.59 45.33 -42.50
CA ALA A 15 -57.37 44.81 -41.37
C ALA A 15 -56.84 45.31 -40.01
N LEU A 16 -57.46 46.39 -39.52
CA LEU A 16 -58.26 46.46 -38.30
C LEU A 16 -57.81 45.74 -36.99
N VAL A 17 -57.65 46.59 -35.96
CA VAL A 17 -58.06 46.50 -34.52
C VAL A 17 -57.21 45.73 -33.49
N LEU A 18 -57.00 46.44 -32.36
CA LEU A 18 -57.13 46.06 -30.93
C LEU A 18 -55.84 46.38 -30.15
N LEU A 19 -55.81 47.52 -29.45
CA LEU A 19 -56.24 47.71 -28.06
C LEU A 19 -55.22 47.21 -27.03
N ALA A 20 -54.75 48.18 -26.24
CA ALA A 20 -54.60 48.15 -24.80
C ALA A 20 -53.60 47.17 -24.15
N GLY A 21 -52.80 47.74 -23.24
CA GLY A 21 -52.31 47.01 -22.07
C GLY A 21 -50.81 47.12 -21.85
N CYS A 22 -50.36 48.25 -21.29
CA CYS A 22 -49.15 48.23 -20.47
C CYS A 22 -49.47 47.40 -19.22
N ALA A 23 -49.27 46.08 -19.29
CA ALA A 23 -49.31 45.23 -18.11
C ALA A 23 -48.05 45.52 -17.29
N SER A 24 -48.23 46.15 -16.12
CA SER A 24 -47.18 46.19 -15.10
C SER A 24 -46.83 44.74 -14.74
N ALA A 25 -45.59 44.33 -15.02
CA ALA A 25 -45.08 43.09 -14.50
C ALA A 25 -45.20 43.10 -12.97
N PRO A 26 -45.78 42.06 -12.33
CA PRO A 26 -45.78 41.98 -10.88
C PRO A 26 -44.33 41.90 -10.39
N PRO A 27 -44.03 42.40 -9.17
CA PRO A 27 -42.70 42.28 -8.62
C PRO A 27 -42.32 40.80 -8.53
N VAL A 28 -41.20 40.45 -9.16
CA VAL A 28 -40.58 39.14 -9.03
C VAL A 28 -40.23 38.96 -7.55
N GLN A 29 -40.97 38.09 -6.87
CA GLN A 29 -40.53 37.58 -5.58
C GLN A 29 -39.26 36.77 -5.83
N ILE A 30 -38.12 37.31 -5.41
CA ILE A 30 -36.89 36.54 -5.32
C ILE A 30 -37.17 35.46 -4.27
N VAL A 31 -37.50 34.25 -4.73
CA VAL A 31 -37.54 33.07 -3.87
C VAL A 31 -36.12 32.91 -3.34
N GLN A 32 -35.93 33.30 -2.08
CA GLN A 32 -34.67 33.13 -1.38
C GLN A 32 -34.52 31.62 -1.16
N PHE A 33 -33.83 30.96 -2.10
CA PHE A 33 -33.49 29.55 -1.92
C PHE A 33 -32.76 29.42 -0.58
N PRO A 34 -33.14 28.45 0.27
CA PRO A 34 -32.43 28.22 1.51
C PRO A 34 -30.96 28.01 1.15
N ARG A 35 -30.10 28.83 1.77
CA ARG A 35 -28.65 28.74 1.60
C ARG A 35 -28.26 27.26 1.79
N PRO A 36 -27.48 26.64 0.88
CA PRO A 36 -27.11 25.24 1.01
C PRO A 36 -26.56 25.01 2.42
N VAL A 37 -27.18 24.10 3.17
CA VAL A 37 -26.70 23.75 4.50
C VAL A 37 -25.29 23.23 4.32
N THR A 38 -24.30 23.97 4.79
CA THR A 38 -22.92 23.50 4.82
C THR A 38 -22.89 22.38 5.86
N VAL A 39 -22.99 21.13 5.41
CA VAL A 39 -22.87 19.97 6.30
C VAL A 39 -21.44 20.00 6.83
N ALA A 40 -21.29 20.21 8.14
CA ALA A 40 -20.00 20.08 8.79
C ALA A 40 -19.44 18.68 8.47
N GLN A 41 -18.25 18.61 7.88
CA GLN A 41 -17.66 17.32 7.55
C GLN A 41 -17.49 16.49 8.84
N PRO A 42 -17.73 15.18 8.79
CA PRO A 42 -17.53 14.33 9.96
C PRO A 42 -16.05 14.39 10.37
N PRO A 43 -15.73 14.33 11.68
CA PRO A 43 -14.36 14.46 12.20
C PRO A 43 -13.33 13.52 11.54
N VAL A 44 -13.77 12.35 11.06
CA VAL A 44 -12.94 11.36 10.36
C VAL A 44 -12.50 11.78 8.96
N GLN A 45 -13.19 12.71 8.30
CA GLN A 45 -12.90 13.09 6.90
C GLN A 45 -11.49 13.67 6.76
N LYS A 46 -11.07 14.51 7.71
CA LYS A 46 -9.71 15.06 7.76
C LYS A 46 -8.64 13.95 7.76
N TRP A 47 -8.86 12.89 8.53
CA TRP A 47 -7.92 11.75 8.61
C TRP A 47 -7.87 10.94 7.33
N LEU A 48 -9.01 10.80 6.64
CA LEU A 48 -9.07 10.15 5.34
C LEU A 48 -8.31 10.96 4.27
N ASP A 49 -8.48 12.28 4.25
CA ASP A 49 -7.80 13.18 3.32
C ASP A 49 -6.28 13.15 3.55
N TRP A 50 -5.86 13.15 4.82
CA TRP A 50 -4.44 12.98 5.18
C TRP A 50 -3.87 11.65 4.74
N ARG A 51 -4.59 10.55 4.96
CA ARG A 51 -4.16 9.23 4.49
C ARG A 51 -3.98 9.23 2.97
N ALA A 52 -4.93 9.77 2.23
CA ALA A 52 -4.83 9.86 0.78
C ALA A 52 -3.61 10.69 0.34
N GLY A 53 -3.35 11.82 1.00
CA GLY A 53 -2.17 12.64 0.74
C GLY A 53 -0.86 11.91 1.03
N VAL A 54 -0.73 11.28 2.20
CA VAL A 54 0.49 10.57 2.62
C VAL A 54 0.81 9.39 1.69
N MET A 55 -0.20 8.70 1.15
CA MET A 55 -0.01 7.62 0.18
C MET A 55 0.61 8.08 -1.16
N THR A 56 0.63 9.38 -1.43
CA THR A 56 1.26 9.93 -2.65
C THR A 56 2.70 10.39 -2.44
N LEU A 57 3.19 10.37 -1.19
CA LEU A 57 4.53 10.81 -0.87
C LEU A 57 5.56 9.75 -1.25
N ASP A 58 6.71 10.21 -1.73
CA ASP A 58 7.89 9.36 -1.89
C ASP A 58 8.67 9.22 -0.56
N ALA A 59 9.64 8.30 -0.54
CA ALA A 59 10.43 8.00 0.66
C ALA A 59 11.19 9.22 1.20
N SER A 60 11.66 10.12 0.33
CA SER A 60 12.39 11.33 0.76
C SER A 60 11.47 12.35 1.43
N GLN A 61 10.24 12.46 0.93
CA GLN A 61 9.20 13.32 1.49
C GLN A 61 8.69 12.78 2.82
N VAL A 62 8.50 11.46 2.92
CA VAL A 62 8.14 10.78 4.18
C VAL A 62 9.23 11.02 5.24
N GLY A 63 10.50 10.79 4.88
CA GLY A 63 11.63 11.02 5.80
C GLY A 63 11.75 12.47 6.25
N SER A 64 11.56 13.43 5.34
CA SER A 64 11.55 14.86 5.67
C SER A 64 10.39 15.23 6.59
N GLY A 65 9.20 14.67 6.35
CA GLY A 65 8.03 14.88 7.19
C GLY A 65 8.23 14.35 8.61
N LEU A 66 8.81 13.16 8.76
CA LEU A 66 9.14 12.57 10.06
C LEU A 66 10.18 13.43 10.82
N ALA A 67 11.23 13.87 10.14
CA ALA A 67 12.27 14.70 10.74
C ALA A 67 11.75 16.07 11.20
N ALA A 68 10.81 16.67 10.46
CA ALA A 68 10.24 17.97 10.79
C ALA A 68 9.25 17.92 11.96
N MET A 69 8.60 16.78 12.20
CA MET A 69 7.51 16.68 13.17
C MET A 69 7.98 16.60 14.63
N GLY A 70 9.14 15.99 14.88
CA GLY A 70 9.60 15.75 16.25
C GLY A 70 8.65 14.84 17.03
N ASP A 71 8.31 15.23 18.26
CA ASP A 71 7.43 14.45 19.14
C ASP A 71 5.96 14.89 19.00
N PRO A 72 5.05 14.06 18.46
CA PRO A 72 3.67 14.43 18.20
C PRO A 72 2.86 14.56 19.51
N SER A 73 2.33 15.76 19.76
CA SER A 73 1.65 16.11 21.01
C SER A 73 0.12 15.98 20.92
N SER A 74 -0.45 16.35 19.77
CA SER A 74 -1.90 16.31 19.55
C SER A 74 -2.35 14.97 18.95
N VAL A 75 -3.64 14.65 19.11
CA VAL A 75 -4.26 13.45 18.52
C VAL A 75 -4.07 13.41 16.99
N ASP A 76 -4.21 14.58 16.37
CA ASP A 76 -4.05 14.76 14.93
C ASP A 76 -2.59 14.62 14.48
N GLU A 77 -1.64 15.19 15.23
CA GLU A 77 -0.21 14.98 14.98
C GLU A 77 0.18 13.51 15.13
N ARG A 78 -0.30 12.82 16.18
CA ARG A 78 -0.06 11.39 16.37
C ARG A 78 -0.58 10.57 15.21
N PHE A 79 -1.79 10.86 14.74
CA PHE A 79 -2.36 10.16 13.59
C PHE A 79 -1.54 10.38 12.31
N TYR A 80 -1.15 11.63 12.03
CA TYR A 80 -0.33 11.96 10.86
C TYR A 80 1.09 11.38 10.96
N PHE A 81 1.69 11.41 12.14
CA PHE A 81 2.96 10.75 12.46
C PHE A 81 2.91 9.24 12.17
N ALA A 82 1.86 8.56 12.62
CA ALA A 82 1.67 7.14 12.36
C ALA A 82 1.53 6.84 10.86
N LEU A 83 0.83 7.70 10.11
CA LEU A 83 0.71 7.56 8.65
C LEU A 83 2.07 7.64 7.94
N LEU A 84 2.93 8.57 8.36
CA LEU A 84 4.27 8.70 7.80
C LEU A 84 5.12 7.47 8.11
N ASN A 85 5.12 7.01 9.37
CA ASN A 85 5.82 5.79 9.77
C ASN A 85 5.32 4.56 8.99
N GLN A 86 4.01 4.45 8.74
CA GLN A 86 3.44 3.35 7.96
C GLN A 86 3.90 3.34 6.49
N GLN A 87 4.23 4.50 5.90
CA GLN A 87 4.74 4.59 4.53
C GLN A 87 6.22 4.28 4.38
N THR A 88 6.96 4.17 5.49
CA THR A 88 8.34 3.72 5.42
C THR A 88 8.40 2.24 5.01
N ASP A 89 9.57 1.81 4.52
CA ASP A 89 9.90 0.40 4.33
C ASP A 89 10.78 -0.10 5.48
N ASP A 90 10.36 0.18 6.71
CA ASP A 90 11.12 -0.09 7.93
C ASP A 90 10.26 -0.79 8.98
N TYR A 91 10.81 -1.87 9.55
CA TYR A 91 10.10 -2.70 10.51
C TYR A 91 9.76 -1.95 11.80
N ASP A 92 10.71 -1.18 12.35
CA ASP A 92 10.55 -0.48 13.61
C ASP A 92 9.52 0.66 13.44
N ALA A 93 9.55 1.34 12.31
CA ALA A 93 8.54 2.34 11.97
C ALA A 93 7.13 1.73 11.86
N TRP A 94 6.96 0.54 11.28
CA TRP A 94 5.66 -0.14 11.28
C TRP A 94 5.18 -0.50 12.69
N VAL A 95 6.09 -0.89 13.58
CA VAL A 95 5.77 -1.13 14.99
C VAL A 95 5.29 0.16 15.67
N VAL A 96 6.00 1.26 15.46
CA VAL A 96 5.61 2.58 15.97
C VAL A 96 4.23 2.99 15.45
N ALA A 97 3.99 2.88 14.14
CA ALA A 97 2.70 3.21 13.54
C ALA A 97 1.56 2.39 14.16
N ARG A 98 1.75 1.06 14.27
CA ARG A 98 0.78 0.16 14.91
C ARG A 98 0.45 0.59 16.33
N ASP A 99 1.46 0.88 17.14
CA ASP A 99 1.26 1.20 18.55
C ASP A 99 0.55 2.54 18.75
N VAL A 100 0.85 3.53 17.91
CA VAL A 100 0.12 4.80 17.88
C VAL A 100 -1.34 4.57 17.45
N TYR A 101 -1.59 3.78 16.42
CA TYR A 101 -2.98 3.47 16.02
C TYR A 101 -3.76 2.72 17.09
N ARG A 102 -3.13 1.81 17.82
CA ARG A 102 -3.77 1.14 18.96
C ARG A 102 -4.19 2.14 20.03
N GLN A 103 -3.28 3.03 20.42
CA GLN A 103 -3.57 4.08 21.41
C GLN A 103 -4.71 4.99 20.95
N LEU A 104 -4.73 5.39 19.67
CA LEU A 104 -5.83 6.16 19.09
C LEU A 104 -7.13 5.36 19.04
N GLY A 105 -7.09 4.05 18.79
CA GLY A 105 -8.23 3.16 18.83
C GLY A 105 -8.86 3.02 20.22
N GLU A 106 -8.08 3.23 21.28
CA GLU A 106 -8.52 3.16 22.68
C GLU A 106 -9.01 4.52 23.24
N ASP A 107 -8.75 5.63 22.53
CA ASP A 107 -9.10 6.97 22.97
C ASP A 107 -10.62 7.23 22.87
N GLN A 108 -11.29 7.28 24.04
CA GLN A 108 -12.73 7.50 24.14
C GLN A 108 -13.15 8.93 23.77
N ALA A 109 -12.22 9.90 23.77
CA ALA A 109 -12.51 11.28 23.36
C ALA A 109 -12.69 11.40 21.84
N LEU A 110 -12.21 10.43 21.06
CA LEU A 110 -12.37 10.40 19.62
C LEU A 110 -13.79 10.04 19.17
N SER A 111 -14.14 10.38 17.94
CA SER A 111 -15.37 9.87 17.34
C SER A 111 -15.26 8.37 17.04
N PRO A 112 -16.38 7.62 17.01
CA PRO A 112 -16.37 6.20 16.64
C PRO A 112 -15.71 5.94 15.29
N GLY A 113 -15.91 6.82 14.30
CA GLY A 113 -15.30 6.70 12.98
C GLY A 113 -13.77 6.85 12.99
N GLN A 114 -13.24 7.75 13.81
CA GLN A 114 -11.79 7.91 13.99
C GLN A 114 -11.17 6.68 14.65
N ARG A 115 -11.77 6.18 15.73
CA ARG A 115 -11.31 4.93 16.38
C ARG A 115 -11.36 3.74 15.42
N GLN A 116 -12.43 3.62 14.63
CA GLN A 116 -12.56 2.55 13.65
C GLN A 116 -11.47 2.65 12.57
N LEU A 117 -11.19 3.86 12.05
CA LEU A 117 -10.11 4.05 11.08
C LEU A 117 -8.76 3.71 11.69
N ALA A 118 -8.47 4.13 12.92
CA ALA A 118 -7.25 3.77 13.63
C ALA A 118 -7.12 2.24 13.76
N GLY A 119 -8.19 1.54 14.17
CA GLY A 119 -8.17 0.07 14.26
C GLY A 119 -7.92 -0.65 12.92
N ILE A 120 -8.46 -0.12 11.81
CA ILE A 120 -8.17 -0.67 10.47
C ILE A 120 -6.68 -0.49 10.12
N LEU A 121 -6.11 0.67 10.41
CA LEU A 121 -4.70 0.95 10.13
C LEU A 121 -3.75 0.20 11.05
N GLU A 122 -4.13 -0.04 12.31
CA GLU A 122 -3.42 -0.93 13.21
C GLU A 122 -3.31 -2.34 12.60
N GLN A 123 -4.41 -2.88 12.07
CA GLN A 123 -4.42 -4.20 11.44
C GLN A 123 -3.56 -4.24 10.18
N ASP A 124 -3.55 -3.18 9.37
CA ASP A 124 -2.64 -3.09 8.20
C ASP A 124 -1.17 -3.14 8.63
N ALA A 125 -0.80 -2.32 9.62
CA ALA A 125 0.57 -2.30 10.16
C ALA A 125 0.96 -3.66 10.74
N GLN A 126 0.07 -4.30 11.51
CA GLN A 126 0.30 -5.66 12.04
C GLN A 126 0.44 -6.71 10.91
N GLY A 127 -0.31 -6.55 9.81
CA GLY A 127 -0.18 -7.38 8.62
C GLY A 127 1.21 -7.33 8.01
N ARG A 128 1.78 -6.12 7.87
CA ARG A 128 3.15 -5.89 7.37
C ARG A 128 4.21 -6.50 8.29
N ILE A 129 4.09 -6.25 9.59
CA ILE A 129 4.97 -6.83 10.63
C ILE A 129 4.98 -8.37 10.53
N ASN A 130 3.80 -8.98 10.44
CA ASN A 130 3.68 -10.45 10.32
C ASN A 130 4.27 -10.97 9.01
N ALA A 131 4.08 -10.26 7.90
CA ALA A 131 4.65 -10.63 6.61
C ALA A 131 6.19 -10.61 6.65
N PHE A 132 6.77 -9.55 7.21
CA PHE A 132 8.22 -9.42 7.41
C PHE A 132 8.79 -10.57 8.25
N GLN A 133 8.17 -10.86 9.40
CA GLN A 133 8.62 -11.95 10.28
C GLN A 133 8.57 -13.32 9.60
N ARG A 134 7.53 -13.59 8.79
CA ARG A 134 7.42 -14.82 8.00
C ARG A 134 8.52 -14.91 6.94
N TYR A 135 8.81 -13.80 6.26
CA TYR A 135 9.88 -13.75 5.27
C TYR A 135 11.25 -14.04 5.91
N GLU A 136 11.55 -13.39 7.04
CA GLU A 136 12.77 -13.63 7.82
C GLU A 136 12.91 -15.10 8.26
N GLN A 137 11.82 -15.68 8.75
CA GLN A 137 11.81 -17.10 9.14
C GLN A 137 12.08 -18.00 7.93
N LEU A 138 11.44 -17.73 6.80
CA LEU A 138 11.62 -18.51 5.58
C LEU A 138 13.06 -18.40 5.06
N GLN A 139 13.66 -17.22 5.09
CA GLN A 139 15.05 -17.02 4.69
C GLN A 139 16.04 -17.76 5.59
N ARG A 140 15.77 -17.84 6.90
CA ARG A 140 16.54 -18.69 7.82
C ARG A 140 16.43 -20.16 7.44
N GLN A 141 15.20 -20.66 7.22
CA GLN A 141 14.98 -22.05 6.81
C GLN A 141 15.69 -22.41 5.50
N TYR A 142 15.69 -21.51 4.51
CA TYR A 142 16.42 -21.73 3.27
C TYR A 142 17.94 -21.85 3.49
N ARG A 143 18.51 -21.00 4.34
CA ARG A 143 19.94 -21.06 4.69
C ARG A 143 20.29 -22.36 5.41
N ASP A 144 19.48 -22.76 6.38
CA ASP A 144 19.67 -24.01 7.12
C ASP A 144 19.59 -25.22 6.18
N LEU A 145 18.59 -25.24 5.30
CA LEU A 145 18.41 -26.29 4.30
C LEU A 145 19.62 -26.39 3.36
N GLN A 146 20.14 -25.25 2.89
CA GLN A 146 21.32 -25.22 2.03
C GLN A 146 22.56 -25.80 2.75
N GLN A 147 22.77 -25.43 4.02
CA GLN A 147 23.86 -25.99 4.82
C GLN A 147 23.72 -27.51 5.00
N HIS A 148 22.50 -28.00 5.23
CA HIS A 148 22.24 -29.43 5.32
C HIS A 148 22.55 -30.16 4.01
N TYR A 149 22.17 -29.60 2.85
CA TYR A 149 22.52 -30.19 1.56
C TYR A 149 24.02 -30.26 1.33
N GLU A 150 24.76 -29.21 1.66
CA GLU A 150 26.23 -29.19 1.54
C GLU A 150 26.90 -30.21 2.47
N GLN A 151 26.40 -30.35 3.70
CA GLN A 151 26.88 -31.37 4.64
C GLN A 151 26.62 -32.79 4.12
N ALA A 152 25.41 -33.06 3.61
CA ALA A 152 25.06 -34.36 3.04
C ALA A 152 25.93 -34.69 1.82
N GLN A 153 26.21 -33.71 0.95
CA GLN A 153 27.13 -33.91 -0.17
C GLN A 153 28.55 -34.26 0.29
N ARG A 154 29.07 -33.56 1.30
CA ARG A 154 30.39 -33.90 1.87
C ARG A 154 30.43 -35.31 2.44
N GLN A 155 29.41 -35.71 3.20
CA GLN A 155 29.29 -37.07 3.73
C GLN A 155 29.22 -38.11 2.62
N MET A 156 28.46 -37.85 1.55
CA MET A 156 28.39 -38.76 0.40
C MET A 156 29.74 -38.94 -0.29
N ILE A 157 30.54 -37.88 -0.42
CA ILE A 157 31.89 -37.97 -0.98
C ILE A 157 32.80 -38.78 -0.06
N GLU A 158 32.75 -38.52 1.25
CA GLU A 158 33.54 -39.25 2.24
C GLU A 158 33.20 -40.74 2.26
N LEU A 159 31.91 -41.10 2.29
CA LEU A 159 31.46 -42.49 2.25
C LEU A 159 31.88 -43.19 0.96
N ARG A 160 31.88 -42.50 -0.19
CA ARG A 160 32.40 -43.05 -1.45
C ARG A 160 33.90 -43.34 -1.37
N GLN A 161 34.68 -42.43 -0.79
CA GLN A 161 36.12 -42.63 -0.61
C GLN A 161 36.40 -43.80 0.34
N GLN A 162 35.66 -43.89 1.45
CA GLN A 162 35.78 -45.00 2.39
C GLN A 162 35.43 -46.34 1.74
N ASN A 163 34.35 -46.40 0.96
CA ASN A 163 33.98 -47.62 0.23
C ASN A 163 35.05 -48.03 -0.79
N ALA A 164 35.58 -47.08 -1.58
CA ALA A 164 36.66 -47.38 -2.53
C ALA A 164 37.91 -47.94 -1.82
N LEU A 165 38.27 -47.37 -0.67
CA LEU A 165 39.38 -47.87 0.15
C LEU A 165 39.11 -49.27 0.71
N LEU A 166 37.88 -49.56 1.11
CA LEU A 166 37.49 -50.89 1.60
C LEU A 166 37.55 -51.92 0.46
N GLU A 167 37.07 -51.57 -0.73
CA GLU A 167 37.18 -52.43 -1.92
C GLU A 167 38.64 -52.75 -2.27
N GLU A 168 39.53 -51.74 -2.23
CA GLU A 168 40.96 -51.93 -2.45
C GLU A 168 41.58 -52.87 -1.41
N LYS A 169 41.25 -52.69 -0.13
CA LYS A 169 41.72 -53.56 0.96
C LYS A 169 41.23 -54.99 0.82
N ILE A 170 39.96 -55.19 0.46
CA ILE A 170 39.41 -56.52 0.20
C ILE A 170 40.18 -57.20 -0.92
N LYS A 171 40.40 -56.51 -2.04
CA LYS A 171 41.18 -57.06 -3.16
C LYS A 171 42.60 -57.45 -2.73
N ALA A 172 43.30 -56.58 -2.00
CA ALA A 172 44.64 -56.86 -1.53
C ALA A 172 44.71 -58.10 -0.60
N ILE A 173 43.71 -58.27 0.28
CA ILE A 173 43.62 -59.45 1.14
C ILE A 173 43.36 -60.71 0.30
N THR A 174 42.44 -60.65 -0.66
CA THR A 174 42.16 -61.77 -1.56
C THR A 174 43.39 -62.19 -2.36
N ASP A 175 44.15 -61.23 -2.88
CA ASP A 175 45.39 -61.50 -3.63
C ASP A 175 46.46 -62.15 -2.73
N LEU A 176 46.55 -61.71 -1.46
CA LEU A 176 47.43 -62.34 -0.45
C LEU A 176 46.98 -63.77 -0.12
N GLU A 177 45.68 -64.02 0.04
CA GLU A 177 45.13 -65.35 0.30
C GLU A 177 45.40 -66.32 -0.85
N ALA A 178 45.27 -65.86 -2.10
CA ALA A 178 45.61 -66.65 -3.28
C ALA A 178 47.11 -67.02 -3.29
N THR A 179 47.98 -66.03 -3.05
CA THR A 179 49.43 -66.24 -3.00
C THR A 179 49.85 -67.22 -1.89
N ILE A 180 49.21 -67.14 -0.71
CA ILE A 180 49.48 -68.06 0.41
C ILE A 180 48.99 -69.48 0.08
N SER A 181 47.84 -69.61 -0.58
CA SER A 181 47.28 -70.89 -0.97
C SER A 181 48.19 -71.60 -1.99
N GLU A 182 48.66 -70.89 -3.01
CA GLU A 182 49.64 -71.40 -3.98
C GLU A 182 50.95 -71.87 -3.30
N ARG A 183 51.43 -71.13 -2.28
CA ARG A 183 52.63 -71.53 -1.52
C ARG A 183 52.43 -72.76 -0.63
N ARG A 184 51.19 -73.10 -0.27
CA ARG A 184 50.88 -74.28 0.55
C ARG A 184 50.71 -75.55 -0.29
N GLU A 185 50.32 -75.40 -1.55
CA GLU A 185 50.12 -76.52 -2.48
C GLU A 185 51.41 -76.98 -3.18
N ASN A 186 52.48 -76.16 -3.13
CA ASN A 186 53.83 -76.48 -3.57
C ASN A 186 54.74 -76.90 -2.41
#